data_AF-A0A1H5GKI0-F1
#
_entry.id   AF-A0A1H5GKI0-F1
#
_cell.length_a   1.000
_cell.length_b   1.000
_cell.length_c   1.000
_cell.angle_alpha   90.00
_cell.angle_beta   90.00
_cell.angle_gamma   90.00
#
_symmetry.space_group_name_H-M   'P 1'
#
loop_
_entity.id
_entity.type
_entity.pdbx_description
1 polymer ?
#
loop_
_entity_poly.entity_id
_entity_poly.type
_entity_poly.pdbx_seq_one_letter_code
_entity_poly.pdbx_strand_id
1 'polypeptide(L)'
;MTEQTLRTGRTLTATRTRLAAAAATAAVVLLTACSSPAPSESSSAAPQGTASQSTAATASSSAVPTATAAPSAETAVKELVAGFPATVLPLMKGAQIQTSSIQHAEPVSTAALTATVTAPSADVLSYYTKAFTDQGFKAQPGDAVDGVPLKTFVRADGAEILTVSVIQTASTATFTLGATLLPASFK
;
A
#
# COMPACT_ATOMS: atom_id res chain seq x y z
N MET A 1 17.67 42.58 62.22
CA MET A 1 17.20 42.20 60.88
C MET A 1 18.00 40.96 60.47
N THR A 2 17.61 39.78 61.00
CA THR A 2 16.89 38.68 60.29
C THR A 2 17.82 37.99 59.27
N GLU A 3 18.65 37.04 59.73
CA GLU A 3 18.44 35.58 59.68
C GLU A 3 18.63 35.00 58.26
N GLN A 4 19.83 34.51 57.96
CA GLN A 4 20.19 33.09 57.90
C GLN A 4 19.44 32.27 56.83
N THR A 5 20.09 32.16 55.66
CA THR A 5 19.88 31.09 54.69
C THR A 5 20.45 29.79 55.25
N LEU A 6 19.59 28.88 55.71
CA LEU A 6 19.95 27.50 56.04
C LEU A 6 19.24 26.50 55.10
N ARG A 7 20.10 25.73 54.43
CA ARG A 7 19.95 24.35 53.94
C ARG A 7 18.67 23.63 54.37
N THR A 8 18.06 22.87 53.46
CA THR A 8 17.59 21.50 53.72
C THR A 8 17.34 20.77 52.40
N GLY A 9 18.14 19.73 52.14
CA GLY A 9 17.80 18.70 51.18
C GLY A 9 16.72 17.79 51.75
N ARG A 10 15.91 17.17 50.87
CA ARG A 10 15.08 16.04 51.28
C ARG A 10 14.80 15.11 50.10
N THR A 11 15.60 14.06 50.04
CA THR A 11 15.30 12.80 49.36
C THR A 11 13.97 12.25 49.90
N LEU A 12 13.05 11.88 49.00
CA LEU A 12 11.87 11.09 49.33
C LEU A 12 11.79 9.90 48.37
N THR A 13 12.44 8.82 48.76
CA THR A 13 12.11 7.47 48.32
C THR A 13 10.84 7.05 49.04
N ALA A 14 9.78 6.69 48.32
CA ALA A 14 8.63 6.00 48.89
C ALA A 14 8.14 4.92 47.92
N THR A 15 8.67 3.72 48.16
CA THR A 15 8.20 2.43 47.68
C THR A 15 6.83 2.09 48.29
N ARG A 16 6.05 1.27 47.58
CA ARG A 16 5.17 0.15 48.02
C ARG A 16 3.75 0.27 47.43
N THR A 17 3.43 -0.49 46.38
CA THR A 17 2.96 -1.90 46.41
C THR A 17 1.55 -2.02 47.01
N ARG A 18 0.54 -2.43 46.21
CA ARG A 18 -0.19 -3.70 46.34
C ARG A 18 -1.38 -3.82 45.34
N LEU A 19 -1.37 -4.96 44.61
CA LEU A 19 -2.46 -5.93 44.33
C LEU A 19 -3.77 -5.44 43.66
N ALA A 20 -4.44 -6.13 42.72
CA ALA A 20 -4.46 -7.56 42.38
C ALA A 20 -5.17 -7.81 41.01
N ALA A 21 -4.99 -9.04 40.52
CA ALA A 21 -5.97 -9.91 39.85
C ALA A 21 -6.26 -9.75 38.35
N ALA A 22 -5.80 -10.75 37.57
CA ALA A 22 -6.43 -11.41 36.41
C ALA A 22 -5.31 -12.07 35.59
N ALA A 23 -5.38 -13.26 35.01
CA ALA A 23 -6.34 -14.36 34.99
C ALA A 23 -5.53 -15.57 34.48
N ALA A 24 -5.74 -16.75 35.05
CA ALA A 24 -5.14 -17.99 34.58
C ALA A 24 -6.24 -19.04 34.43
N THR A 25 -6.72 -19.23 33.21
CA THR A 25 -7.66 -20.29 32.86
C THR A 25 -7.34 -20.86 31.48
N ALA A 26 -6.80 -22.09 31.55
CA ALA A 26 -7.15 -23.28 30.77
C ALA A 26 -7.17 -23.24 29.22
N ALA A 27 -6.43 -24.21 28.68
CA ALA A 27 -6.35 -24.63 27.30
C ALA A 27 -7.69 -25.15 26.73
N VAL A 28 -7.93 -24.89 25.44
CA VAL A 28 -8.65 -25.79 24.53
C VAL A 28 -7.95 -25.76 23.18
N VAL A 29 -7.40 -26.90 22.80
CA VAL A 29 -6.94 -27.26 21.46
C VAL A 29 -8.18 -27.69 20.66
N LEU A 30 -8.46 -27.02 19.54
CA LEU A 30 -9.37 -27.53 18.52
C LEU A 30 -8.62 -27.61 17.19
N LEU A 31 -8.30 -28.85 16.81
CA LEU A 31 -7.95 -29.23 15.45
C LEU A 31 -9.22 -29.08 14.59
N THR A 32 -9.20 -28.19 13.61
CA THR A 32 -10.11 -28.29 12.47
C THR A 32 -9.30 -28.51 11.20
N ALA A 33 -9.44 -29.74 10.73
CA ALA A 33 -8.77 -30.32 9.60
C ALA A 33 -9.23 -29.71 8.27
N CYS A 34 -8.28 -29.73 7.32
CA CYS A 34 -8.42 -29.82 5.87
C CYS A 34 -9.84 -29.82 5.29
N SER A 35 -10.07 -28.92 4.34
CA SER A 35 -10.67 -29.31 3.06
C SER A 35 -10.24 -28.34 1.96
N SER A 36 -9.29 -28.80 1.15
CA SER A 36 -9.05 -28.27 -0.20
C SER A 36 -10.02 -28.95 -1.16
N PRO A 37 -10.77 -28.21 -1.98
CA PRO A 37 -11.16 -28.70 -3.29
C PRO A 37 -10.12 -28.29 -4.33
N ALA A 38 -9.53 -29.31 -4.94
CA ALA A 38 -8.67 -29.27 -6.12
C ALA A 38 -9.49 -28.88 -7.39
N PRO A 39 -8.84 -28.62 -8.53
CA PRO A 39 -9.39 -27.87 -9.65
C PRO A 39 -10.35 -28.73 -10.49
N SER A 40 -11.46 -28.13 -10.92
CA SER A 40 -12.24 -28.71 -12.02
C SER A 40 -11.62 -28.26 -13.34
N GLU A 41 -10.75 -29.11 -13.86
CA GLU A 41 -10.47 -29.20 -15.28
C GLU A 41 -11.74 -29.67 -16.01
N SER A 42 -12.17 -28.92 -17.01
CA SER A 42 -13.02 -29.44 -18.08
C SER A 42 -12.38 -29.04 -19.40
N SER A 43 -11.61 -29.96 -19.97
CA SER A 43 -11.11 -29.93 -21.35
C SER A 43 -11.97 -30.80 -22.25
N SER A 44 -12.16 -30.32 -23.50
CA SER A 44 -12.42 -31.08 -24.74
C SER A 44 -13.80 -31.77 -24.88
N ALA A 45 -14.48 -31.89 -26.03
CA ALA A 45 -14.23 -31.73 -27.46
C ALA A 45 -15.64 -31.51 -28.12
N ALA A 46 -15.90 -31.19 -29.41
CA ALA A 46 -15.22 -31.30 -30.69
C ALA A 46 -15.96 -30.40 -31.73
N PRO A 47 -15.34 -30.02 -32.86
CA PRO A 47 -16.01 -29.31 -33.94
C PRO A 47 -16.72 -30.27 -34.91
N GLN A 48 -17.99 -30.02 -35.22
CA GLN A 48 -18.67 -30.56 -36.40
C GLN A 48 -18.76 -29.47 -37.46
N GLY A 49 -18.25 -29.77 -38.66
CA GLY A 49 -18.36 -28.90 -39.82
C GLY A 49 -19.67 -29.06 -40.56
N THR A 50 -20.04 -28.03 -41.30
CA THR A 50 -20.64 -28.14 -42.65
C THR A 50 -20.56 -26.78 -43.32
N ALA A 51 -20.09 -26.77 -44.57
CA ALA A 51 -19.99 -25.60 -45.42
C ALA A 51 -21.30 -25.37 -46.18
N SER A 52 -21.69 -24.10 -46.41
CA SER A 52 -21.93 -23.54 -47.76
C SER A 52 -22.58 -22.14 -47.72
N GLN A 53 -21.99 -21.25 -48.53
CA GLN A 53 -22.56 -20.15 -49.33
C GLN A 53 -23.81 -19.39 -48.85
N SER A 54 -23.75 -18.05 -48.83
CA SER A 54 -24.19 -17.23 -49.97
C SER A 54 -24.14 -15.71 -49.68
N THR A 55 -23.73 -14.96 -50.72
CA THR A 55 -24.11 -13.57 -51.11
C THR A 55 -24.25 -12.42 -50.10
N ALA A 56 -23.36 -11.44 -50.29
CA ALA A 56 -23.52 -9.98 -50.24
C ALA A 56 -24.74 -9.37 -49.53
N ALA A 57 -24.47 -8.59 -48.49
CA ALA A 57 -25.17 -7.32 -48.24
C ALA A 57 -24.17 -6.31 -47.66
N THR A 58 -23.98 -5.21 -48.38
CA THR A 58 -23.34 -4.00 -47.87
C THR A 58 -24.22 -3.44 -46.75
N ALA A 59 -23.73 -3.53 -45.53
CA ALA A 59 -24.20 -2.71 -44.43
C ALA A 59 -22.95 -2.10 -43.80
N SER A 60 -22.61 -0.89 -44.24
CA SER A 60 -21.82 0.02 -43.42
C SER A 60 -22.65 0.39 -42.19
N SER A 61 -22.74 -0.55 -41.25
CA SER A 61 -22.98 -0.20 -39.86
C SER A 61 -21.69 0.44 -39.39
N SER A 62 -21.66 1.77 -39.42
CA SER A 62 -20.73 2.57 -38.65
C SER A 62 -21.09 2.35 -37.16
N ALA A 63 -20.74 1.17 -36.65
CA ALA A 63 -20.62 0.97 -35.22
C ALA A 63 -19.40 1.79 -34.82
N VAL A 64 -19.64 2.96 -34.24
CA VAL A 64 -18.63 3.68 -33.49
C VAL A 64 -18.16 2.68 -32.42
N PRO A 65 -16.91 2.18 -32.43
CA PRO A 65 -16.45 1.47 -31.26
C PRO A 65 -16.43 2.53 -30.16
N THR A 66 -17.39 2.47 -29.24
CA THR A 66 -17.13 2.93 -27.88
C THR A 66 -16.03 2.04 -27.35
N ALA A 67 -14.79 2.36 -27.71
CA ALA A 67 -13.61 1.79 -27.11
C ALA A 67 -13.60 2.30 -25.69
N THR A 68 -14.30 1.57 -24.80
CA THR A 68 -13.87 1.50 -23.42
C THR A 68 -12.41 1.10 -23.49
N ALA A 69 -11.52 2.04 -23.15
CA ALA A 69 -10.11 1.73 -23.04
C ALA A 69 -9.99 0.55 -22.08
N ALA A 70 -9.55 -0.60 -22.59
CA ALA A 70 -9.39 -1.77 -21.75
C ALA A 70 -8.37 -1.43 -20.65
N PRO A 71 -8.57 -1.91 -19.42
CA PRO A 71 -7.60 -1.69 -18.36
C PRO A 71 -6.24 -2.24 -18.81
N SER A 72 -5.21 -1.42 -18.69
CA SER A 72 -3.83 -1.82 -19.01
C SER A 72 -3.05 -1.90 -17.71
N ALA A 73 -2.19 -2.90 -17.61
CA ALA A 73 -1.35 -3.13 -16.44
C ALA A 73 0.07 -3.43 -16.90
N GLU A 74 1.03 -2.77 -16.27
CA GLU A 74 2.46 -2.93 -16.55
C GLU A 74 3.21 -3.10 -15.24
N THR A 75 4.29 -3.87 -15.26
CA THR A 75 5.12 -4.13 -14.08
C THR A 75 6.56 -4.30 -14.51
N ALA A 76 7.47 -3.78 -13.69
CA ALA A 76 8.90 -3.88 -13.91
C ALA A 76 9.62 -4.29 -12.61
N VAL A 77 10.76 -4.96 -12.76
CA VAL A 77 11.56 -5.49 -11.66
C VAL A 77 12.94 -4.84 -11.70
N LYS A 78 13.41 -4.35 -10.55
CA LYS A 78 14.68 -3.60 -10.41
C LYS A 78 14.76 -2.30 -11.23
N GLU A 79 13.64 -1.84 -11.75
CA GLU A 79 13.52 -0.60 -12.49
C GLU A 79 12.13 0.02 -12.30
N LEU A 80 11.99 1.26 -12.75
CA LEU A 80 10.73 1.97 -12.73
C LEU A 80 9.98 1.69 -14.04
N VAL A 81 8.73 1.23 -13.94
CA VAL A 81 7.85 1.05 -15.08
C VAL A 81 7.64 2.38 -15.81
N ALA A 82 7.56 2.32 -17.14
CA ALA A 82 7.30 3.51 -17.95
C ALA A 82 5.95 4.14 -17.54
N GLY A 83 5.88 5.47 -17.51
CA GLY A 83 4.66 6.18 -17.10
C GLY A 83 4.36 6.16 -15.60
N PHE A 84 5.27 5.68 -14.76
CA PHE A 84 5.10 5.76 -13.31
C PHE A 84 4.97 7.23 -12.83
N PRO A 85 4.01 7.56 -11.94
CA PRO A 85 3.72 8.92 -11.50
C PRO A 85 4.76 9.44 -10.49
N ALA A 86 6.00 9.65 -10.94
CA ALA A 86 7.12 10.06 -10.08
C ALA A 86 6.93 11.44 -9.44
N THR A 87 6.11 12.30 -10.03
CA THR A 87 5.72 13.59 -9.44
C THR A 87 4.92 13.40 -8.16
N VAL A 88 4.02 12.41 -8.14
CA VAL A 88 3.16 12.12 -6.98
C VAL A 88 3.85 11.20 -5.99
N LEU A 89 4.55 10.19 -6.51
CA LEU A 89 5.29 9.17 -5.77
C LEU A 89 6.80 9.35 -5.99
N PRO A 90 7.44 10.34 -5.34
CA PRO A 90 8.86 10.59 -5.53
C PRO A 90 9.71 9.46 -4.96
N LEU A 91 10.72 9.01 -5.69
CA LEU A 91 11.68 8.04 -5.16
C LEU A 91 12.62 8.72 -4.15
N MET A 92 12.71 8.17 -2.94
CA MET A 92 13.69 8.62 -1.95
C MET A 92 15.12 8.47 -2.48
N LYS A 93 15.96 9.50 -2.29
CA LYS A 93 17.35 9.48 -2.76
C LYS A 93 18.11 8.28 -2.17
N GLY A 94 18.78 7.53 -3.04
CA GLY A 94 19.54 6.35 -2.65
C GLY A 94 18.71 5.07 -2.48
N ALA A 95 17.39 5.14 -2.70
CA ALA A 95 16.56 3.95 -2.73
C ALA A 95 16.83 3.12 -4.00
N GLN A 96 16.83 1.79 -3.83
CA GLN A 96 16.95 0.79 -4.87
C GLN A 96 15.58 0.19 -5.13
N ILE A 97 15.09 0.35 -6.37
CA ILE A 97 13.78 -0.18 -6.76
C ILE A 97 13.88 -1.71 -6.78
N GLN A 98 12.90 -2.38 -6.17
CA GLN A 98 12.75 -3.83 -6.25
C GLN A 98 11.71 -4.20 -7.29
N THR A 99 10.54 -3.57 -7.21
CA THR A 99 9.41 -3.75 -8.12
C THR A 99 8.63 -2.46 -8.26
N SER A 100 8.08 -2.23 -9.44
CA SER A 100 7.13 -1.14 -9.69
C SER A 100 6.02 -1.61 -10.62
N SER A 101 4.82 -1.06 -10.45
CA SER A 101 3.68 -1.37 -11.31
C SER A 101 2.76 -0.17 -11.47
N ILE A 102 2.07 -0.16 -12.60
CA ILE A 102 0.97 0.75 -12.88
C ILE A 102 -0.20 -0.03 -13.46
N GLN A 103 -1.40 0.41 -13.14
CA GLN A 103 -2.62 -0.09 -13.76
C GLN A 103 -3.51 1.10 -14.10
N HIS A 104 -3.71 1.31 -15.40
CA HIS A 104 -4.61 2.33 -15.89
C HIS A 104 -6.02 1.79 -15.99
N ALA A 105 -6.94 2.46 -15.30
CA ALA A 105 -8.36 2.18 -15.34
C ALA A 105 -9.15 3.48 -15.09
N GLU A 106 -10.44 3.43 -15.41
CA GLU A 106 -11.40 4.48 -15.07
C GLU A 106 -12.37 3.95 -14.01
N PRO A 107 -12.71 4.75 -12.97
CA PRO A 107 -12.42 6.17 -12.81
C PRO A 107 -11.04 6.49 -12.18
N VAL A 108 -10.31 5.48 -11.69
CA VAL A 108 -9.02 5.66 -11.00
C VAL A 108 -7.99 4.67 -11.51
N SER A 109 -6.74 5.12 -11.54
CA SER A 109 -5.57 4.31 -11.88
C SER A 109 -4.76 4.02 -10.62
N THR A 110 -4.04 2.91 -10.58
CA THR A 110 -3.21 2.52 -9.43
C THR A 110 -1.74 2.45 -9.79
N ALA A 111 -0.89 2.75 -8.82
CA ALA A 111 0.55 2.61 -8.93
C ALA A 111 1.10 2.01 -7.64
N ALA A 112 2.08 1.13 -7.76
CA ALA A 112 2.78 0.58 -6.61
C ALA A 112 4.30 0.56 -6.84
N LEU A 113 5.05 0.79 -5.78
CA LEU A 113 6.51 0.75 -5.79
C LEU A 113 7.00 0.11 -4.50
N THR A 114 7.82 -0.92 -4.62
CA THR A 114 8.59 -1.45 -3.50
C THR A 114 10.06 -1.18 -3.75
N ALA A 115 10.73 -0.61 -2.75
CA ALA A 115 12.14 -0.27 -2.83
C ALA A 115 12.83 -0.47 -1.48
N THR A 116 14.16 -0.56 -1.52
CA THR A 116 15.01 -0.67 -0.33
C THR A 116 15.90 0.55 -0.19
N VAL A 117 16.21 0.97 1.03
CA VAL A 117 17.12 2.09 1.29
C VAL A 117 17.88 1.86 2.58
N THR A 118 19.14 2.28 2.61
CA THR A 118 19.94 2.28 3.84
C THR A 118 19.60 3.53 4.67
N ALA A 119 18.48 3.47 5.38
CA ALA A 119 18.01 4.50 6.29
C ALA A 119 17.11 3.87 7.38
N PRO A 120 16.94 4.55 8.54
CA PRO A 120 15.91 4.19 9.52
C PRO A 120 14.49 4.30 8.96
N SER A 121 13.61 3.39 9.36
CA SER A 121 12.19 3.41 8.95
C SER A 121 11.46 4.72 9.27
N ALA A 122 11.78 5.34 10.41
CA ALA A 122 11.23 6.63 10.82
C ALA A 122 11.59 7.77 9.85
N ASP A 123 12.80 7.74 9.28
CA ASP A 123 13.25 8.76 8.31
C ASP A 123 12.54 8.58 6.98
N VAL A 124 12.32 7.32 6.56
CA VAL A 124 11.53 6.99 5.36
C VAL A 124 10.09 7.51 5.50
N LEU A 125 9.43 7.21 6.62
CA LEU A 125 8.07 7.71 6.88
C LEU A 125 8.02 9.23 6.95
N SER A 126 9.00 9.88 7.58
CA SER A 126 9.06 11.34 7.69
C SER A 126 9.24 12.00 6.33
N TYR A 127 10.12 11.45 5.47
CA TYR A 127 10.31 11.90 4.10
C TYR A 127 9.01 11.85 3.29
N TYR A 128 8.33 10.69 3.28
CA TYR A 128 7.09 10.53 2.51
C TYR A 128 5.93 11.33 3.10
N THR A 129 5.84 11.44 4.43
CA THR A 129 4.86 12.32 5.08
C THR A 129 5.01 13.74 4.56
N LYS A 130 6.24 14.29 4.59
CA LYS A 130 6.50 15.63 4.07
C LYS A 130 6.17 15.74 2.58
N ALA A 131 6.68 14.81 1.77
CA ALA A 131 6.51 14.84 0.32
C ALA A 131 5.03 14.81 -0.10
N PHE A 132 4.20 14.03 0.59
CA PHE A 132 2.77 13.96 0.28
C PHE A 132 1.99 15.15 0.85
N THR A 133 2.33 15.65 2.04
CA THR A 133 1.67 16.84 2.58
C THR A 133 1.97 18.10 1.77
N ASP A 134 3.19 18.22 1.23
CA ASP A 134 3.56 19.33 0.33
C ASP A 134 2.74 19.32 -0.97
N GLN A 135 2.24 18.15 -1.37
CA GLN A 135 1.33 17.99 -2.52
C GLN A 135 -0.16 18.11 -2.15
N GLY A 136 -0.47 18.52 -0.92
CA GLY A 136 -1.83 18.74 -0.46
C GLY A 136 -2.54 17.52 0.12
N PHE A 137 -1.90 16.34 0.14
CA PHE A 137 -2.47 15.19 0.85
C PHE A 137 -2.58 15.44 2.36
N LYS A 138 -3.56 14.79 2.99
CA LYS A 138 -3.80 14.83 4.42
C LYS A 138 -3.57 13.44 4.99
N ALA A 139 -2.66 13.35 5.97
CA ALA A 139 -2.44 12.11 6.69
C ALA A 139 -3.70 11.69 7.44
N GLN A 140 -4.06 10.42 7.31
CA GLN A 140 -5.10 9.82 8.14
C GLN A 140 -4.56 9.51 9.53
N PRO A 141 -5.44 9.43 10.55
CA PRO A 141 -5.03 8.97 11.88
C PRO A 141 -4.43 7.57 11.83
N GLY A 142 -3.36 7.36 12.61
CA GLY A 142 -2.64 6.09 12.71
C GLY A 142 -1.29 6.11 12.00
N ASP A 143 -0.34 5.38 12.60
CA ASP A 143 1.05 5.30 12.10
C ASP A 143 1.54 3.84 11.98
N ALA A 144 0.68 2.87 12.30
CA ALA A 144 0.97 1.44 12.16
C ALA A 144 -0.29 0.59 12.02
N VAL A 145 -0.15 -0.56 11.37
CA VAL A 145 -1.14 -1.65 11.33
C VAL A 145 -0.44 -2.92 11.76
N ASP A 146 -0.96 -3.60 12.79
CA ASP A 146 -0.37 -4.81 13.38
C ASP A 146 1.12 -4.66 13.75
N GLY A 147 1.51 -3.46 14.21
CA GLY A 147 2.88 -3.12 14.57
C GLY A 147 3.82 -2.84 13.39
N VAL A 148 3.34 -2.96 12.14
CA VAL A 148 4.07 -2.55 10.95
C VAL A 148 3.85 -1.05 10.72
N PRO A 149 4.92 -0.23 10.67
CA PRO A 149 4.81 1.19 10.35
C PRO A 149 4.11 1.39 9.00
N LEU A 150 2.94 2.03 9.03
CA LEU A 150 2.11 2.29 7.88
C LEU A 150 1.35 3.60 8.07
N LYS A 151 1.40 4.46 7.05
CA LYS A 151 0.59 5.69 6.99
C LYS A 151 -0.24 5.72 5.72
N THR A 152 -1.44 6.27 5.85
CA THR A 152 -2.36 6.52 4.76
C THR A 152 -2.56 8.01 4.59
N PHE A 153 -2.63 8.48 3.35
CA PHE A 153 -2.84 9.87 3.00
C PHE A 153 -3.96 9.98 1.97
N VAL A 154 -4.79 11.02 2.08
CA VAL A 154 -5.90 11.23 1.15
C VAL A 154 -5.93 12.67 0.64
N ARG A 155 -6.39 12.86 -0.59
CA ARG A 155 -6.76 14.18 -1.15
C ARG A 155 -7.96 14.02 -2.08
N ALA A 156 -8.38 15.13 -2.69
CA ALA A 156 -9.50 15.16 -3.64
C ALA A 156 -10.76 14.46 -3.08
N ASP A 157 -11.14 14.84 -1.85
CA ASP A 157 -12.29 14.27 -1.12
C ASP A 157 -12.25 12.73 -0.97
N GLY A 158 -11.05 12.14 -0.96
CA GLY A 158 -10.83 10.70 -0.82
C GLY A 158 -10.76 9.93 -2.14
N ALA A 159 -10.89 10.61 -3.29
CA ALA A 159 -10.71 9.99 -4.60
C ALA A 159 -9.26 9.55 -4.86
N GLU A 160 -8.29 10.17 -4.19
CA GLU A 160 -6.88 9.82 -4.28
C GLU A 160 -6.33 9.43 -2.92
N ILE A 161 -5.72 8.24 -2.87
CA ILE A 161 -5.26 7.59 -1.64
C ILE A 161 -3.83 7.12 -1.85
N LEU A 162 -2.95 7.48 -0.93
CA LEU A 162 -1.58 6.97 -0.86
C LEU A 162 -1.37 6.17 0.41
N THR A 163 -0.60 5.10 0.32
CA THR A 163 -0.13 4.34 1.47
C THR A 163 1.38 4.20 1.41
N VAL A 164 2.03 4.27 2.56
CA VAL A 164 3.44 3.94 2.74
C VAL A 164 3.54 2.96 3.88
N SER A 165 4.10 1.78 3.62
CA SER A 165 4.53 0.84 4.65
C SER A 165 6.04 0.73 4.67
N VAL A 166 6.63 0.51 5.85
CA VAL A 166 8.07 0.34 6.00
C VAL A 166 8.38 -0.80 6.94
N ILE A 167 9.21 -1.74 6.49
CA ILE A 167 9.74 -2.85 7.29
C ILE A 167 11.25 -2.65 7.40
N GLN A 168 11.75 -2.59 8.63
CA GLN A 168 13.19 -2.48 8.90
C GLN A 168 13.80 -3.89 9.02
N THR A 169 14.94 -4.11 8.36
CA THR A 169 15.79 -5.29 8.59
C THR A 169 17.24 -4.83 8.70
N ALA A 170 17.82 -4.96 9.89
CA ALA A 170 19.12 -4.37 10.22
C ALA A 170 19.17 -2.88 9.85
N SER A 171 20.13 -2.45 9.03
CA SER A 171 20.29 -1.06 8.56
C SER A 171 19.50 -0.72 7.28
N THR A 172 18.75 -1.68 6.73
CA THR A 172 18.00 -1.49 5.48
C THR A 172 16.50 -1.44 5.75
N ALA A 173 15.85 -0.39 5.27
CA ALA A 173 14.41 -0.28 5.24
C ALA A 173 13.89 -0.74 3.88
N THR A 174 12.95 -1.68 3.88
CA THR A 174 12.12 -2.01 2.71
C THR A 174 10.83 -1.24 2.85
N PHE A 175 10.50 -0.40 1.89
CA PHE A 175 9.25 0.36 1.89
C PHE A 175 8.41 0.04 0.65
N THR A 176 7.10 0.09 0.84
CA THR A 176 6.11 -0.05 -0.23
C THR A 176 5.24 1.18 -0.27
N LEU A 177 5.19 1.82 -1.43
CA LEU A 177 4.23 2.87 -1.77
C LEU A 177 3.10 2.25 -2.57
N GLY A 178 1.87 2.51 -2.15
CA GLY A 178 0.66 2.23 -2.92
C GLY A 178 -0.06 3.53 -3.21
N ALA A 179 -0.64 3.64 -4.41
CA ALA A 179 -1.41 4.80 -4.81
C ALA A 179 -2.63 4.38 -5.61
N THR A 180 -3.77 4.98 -5.27
CA THR A 180 -4.94 5.10 -6.13
C THR A 180 -5.05 6.57 -6.48
N LEU A 181 -4.94 6.89 -7.77
CA LEU A 181 -4.91 8.26 -8.25
C LEU A 181 -5.94 8.47 -9.36
N LEU A 182 -6.39 9.71 -9.50
CA LEU A 182 -7.14 10.12 -10.67
C LEU A 182 -6.22 10.03 -11.90
N PRO A 183 -6.73 9.68 -13.10
CA PRO A 183 -5.91 9.61 -14.31
C PRO A 183 -5.12 10.89 -14.59
N ALA A 184 -5.67 12.05 -14.20
CA ALA A 184 -5.01 13.35 -14.32
C ALA A 184 -3.72 13.49 -13.48
N SER A 185 -3.45 12.59 -12.54
CA SER A 185 -2.26 12.61 -11.68
C SER A 185 -1.12 11.72 -12.19
N PHE A 186 -1.34 10.96 -13.26
CA PHE A 186 -0.32 10.16 -13.96
C PHE A 186 0.48 10.95 -15.01
N LYS A 187 0.69 12.24 -14.76
CA LYS A 187 1.41 13.15 -15.66
C LYS A 187 2.90 13.20 -15.37
#